data_AF-A0A7S2DBK3-F1
#
_entry.id   AF-A0A7S2DBK3-F1
#
_cell.length_a   1.000
_cell.length_b   1.000
_cell.length_c   1.000
_cell.angle_alpha   90.00
_cell.angle_beta   90.00
_cell.angle_gamma   90.00
#
_symmetry.space_group_name_H-M   'P 1'
#
loop_
_entity.id
_entity.type
_entity.pdbx_description
1 polymer ?
#
loop_
_entity_poly.entity_id
_entity_poly.type
_entity_poly.pdbx_seq_one_letter_code
_entity_poly.pdbx_strand_id
1 'polypeptide(L)'
;ILKPRAGDTTTASVMFPALGSADASVESVLAFFAYWEAFSTRRSYASLDRYDAKMIAKVANRQRQKAMAAENEKLRADARRKRNECVRRLAAHVKKRDP
;
A
#
# COMPACT_ATOMS: atom_id res chain seq x y z
N ILE A 1 -16.12 31.04 17.02
CA ILE A 1 -14.74 30.76 16.57
C ILE A 1 -14.51 29.25 16.75
N LEU A 2 -14.62 28.46 15.68
CA LEU A 2 -14.53 27.00 15.73
C LEU A 2 -13.06 26.56 15.88
N LYS A 3 -12.79 25.76 16.91
CA LYS A 3 -11.49 25.13 17.15
C LYS A 3 -11.14 24.17 16.00
N PRO A 4 -9.86 24.11 15.56
CA PRO A 4 -9.43 23.17 14.55
C PRO A 4 -9.55 21.72 15.06
N ARG A 5 -10.06 20.85 14.18
CA ARG A 5 -10.30 19.43 14.41
C ARG A 5 -8.96 18.68 14.41
N ALA A 6 -8.58 18.14 15.57
CA ALA A 6 -7.46 17.20 15.69
C ALA A 6 -7.70 16.01 14.75
N GLY A 7 -6.88 15.89 13.73
CA GLY A 7 -7.06 14.91 12.65
C GLY A 7 -6.12 15.09 11.46
N ASP A 8 -5.40 16.22 11.38
CA ASP A 8 -4.24 16.36 10.49
C ASP A 8 -3.13 15.48 11.03
N THR A 9 -3.26 14.19 10.75
CA THR A 9 -2.17 13.23 10.85
C THR A 9 -1.15 13.74 9.87
N THR A 10 -0.11 14.42 10.38
CA THR A 10 1.13 14.68 9.66
C THR A 10 1.56 13.34 9.07
N THR A 11 1.15 13.07 7.82
CA THR A 11 1.73 12.01 7.04
C THR A 11 3.17 12.42 6.91
N ALA A 12 4.04 11.83 7.75
CA ALA A 12 5.48 11.94 7.59
C ALA A 12 5.75 11.85 6.09
N SER A 13 6.35 12.91 5.54
CA SER A 13 6.68 13.02 4.13
C SER A 13 7.57 11.83 3.81
N VAL A 14 6.97 10.73 3.36
CA VAL A 14 7.71 9.56 2.91
C VAL A 14 8.31 9.98 1.60
N MET A 15 9.59 10.35 1.68
CA MET A 15 10.39 10.72 0.53
C MET A 15 10.66 9.44 -0.25
N PHE A 16 10.00 9.29 -1.40
CA PHE A 16 10.30 8.24 -2.35
C PHE A 16 11.60 8.58 -3.07
N PRO A 17 12.45 7.59 -3.40
CA PRO A 17 13.64 7.88 -4.19
C PRO A 17 13.22 8.38 -5.56
N ALA A 18 13.84 9.47 -6.00
CA ALA A 18 13.65 10.01 -7.34
C ALA A 18 14.36 9.13 -8.37
N LEU A 19 13.83 9.10 -9.60
CA LEU A 19 14.43 8.34 -10.70
C LEU A 19 15.85 8.81 -11.04
N GLY A 20 16.11 10.12 -10.89
CA GLY A 20 17.40 10.72 -11.22
C GLY A 20 17.43 11.33 -12.62
N SER A 21 18.63 11.45 -13.18
CA SER A 21 18.95 11.99 -14.50
C SER A 21 20.04 11.13 -15.17
N ALA A 22 20.39 11.42 -16.42
CA ALA A 22 21.42 10.67 -17.17
C ALA A 22 22.79 10.66 -16.48
N ASP A 23 23.10 11.70 -15.70
CA ASP A 23 24.36 11.83 -14.95
C ASP A 23 24.30 11.25 -13.52
N ALA A 24 23.24 10.51 -13.18
CA ALA A 24 23.06 9.93 -11.85
C ALA A 24 24.15 8.89 -11.56
N SER A 25 24.64 8.85 -10.32
CA SER A 25 25.63 7.84 -9.91
C SER A 25 25.00 6.46 -9.90
N VAL A 26 25.81 5.43 -10.20
CA VAL A 26 25.39 4.02 -10.15
C VAL A 26 24.74 3.67 -8.80
N GLU A 27 25.29 4.19 -7.70
CA GLU A 27 24.75 3.99 -6.36
C GLU A 27 23.31 4.53 -6.22
N SER A 28 23.04 5.73 -6.75
CA SER A 28 21.71 6.34 -6.70
C SER A 28 20.68 5.55 -7.53
N VAL A 29 21.09 5.05 -8.70
CA VAL A 29 20.25 4.20 -9.57
C VAL A 29 19.94 2.86 -8.90
N LEU A 30 20.95 2.23 -8.29
CA LEU A 30 20.77 0.99 -7.52
C LEU A 30 19.84 1.19 -6.33
N ALA A 31 19.98 2.29 -5.59
CA ALA A 31 19.11 2.63 -4.47
C ALA A 31 17.66 2.85 -4.91
N PHE A 32 17.45 3.54 -6.04
CA PHE A 32 16.13 3.72 -6.64
C PHE A 32 15.47 2.39 -6.97
N PHE A 33 16.14 1.52 -7.73
CA PHE A 33 15.54 0.23 -8.11
C PHE A 33 15.38 -0.71 -6.93
N ALA A 34 16.30 -0.74 -5.96
CA ALA A 34 16.16 -1.54 -4.75
C ALA A 34 14.87 -1.19 -3.98
N TYR A 35 14.57 0.11 -3.85
CA TYR A 35 13.33 0.56 -3.23
C TYR A 35 12.09 0.10 -4.00
N TRP A 36 12.06 0.33 -5.32
CA TRP A 36 10.86 0.06 -6.13
C TRP A 36 10.64 -1.44 -6.42
N GLU A 37 11.69 -2.25 -6.49
CA GLU A 37 11.62 -3.71 -6.55
C GLU A 37 11.11 -4.32 -5.23
N ALA A 38 11.37 -3.65 -4.10
CA ALA A 38 10.83 -4.01 -2.79
C ALA A 38 9.49 -3.34 -2.45
N PHE A 39 8.92 -2.53 -3.36
CA PHE A 39 7.79 -1.65 -3.07
C PHE A 39 6.63 -2.35 -2.34
N SER A 40 6.08 -1.67 -1.34
CA SER A 40 4.86 -2.06 -0.66
C SER A 40 3.93 -0.88 -0.46
N THR A 41 2.68 -1.02 -0.87
CA THR A 41 1.67 0.03 -0.72
C THR A 41 1.29 0.28 0.73
N ARG A 42 1.14 1.55 1.10
CA ARG A 42 0.57 2.00 2.39
C ARG A 42 -0.95 2.12 2.38
N ARG A 43 -1.61 1.87 1.24
CA ARG A 43 -3.07 1.95 1.10
C ARG A 43 -3.73 0.83 1.90
N SER A 44 -4.68 1.19 2.76
CA SER A 44 -5.37 0.23 3.65
C SER A 44 -6.32 -0.72 2.90
N TYR A 45 -6.94 -0.24 1.82
CA TYR A 45 -8.02 -0.92 1.09
C TYR A 45 -9.28 -1.23 1.90
N ALA A 46 -9.50 -0.55 3.03
CA ALA A 46 -10.71 -0.71 3.84
C ALA A 46 -12.01 -0.44 3.06
N SER A 47 -11.95 0.36 1.99
CA SER A 47 -13.09 0.59 1.09
C SER A 47 -13.52 -0.65 0.28
N LEU A 48 -12.73 -1.74 0.29
CA LEU A 48 -13.06 -3.00 -0.38
C LEU A 48 -13.72 -4.01 0.57
N ASP A 49 -13.85 -3.68 1.85
CA ASP A 49 -14.46 -4.57 2.83
C ASP A 49 -15.92 -4.86 2.44
N ARG A 50 -16.27 -6.15 2.39
CA ARG A 50 -17.63 -6.59 2.07
C ARG A 50 -18.57 -6.41 3.26
N TYR A 51 -18.05 -6.61 4.47
CA TYR A 51 -18.80 -6.46 5.70
C TYR A 51 -18.25 -5.30 6.52
N ASP A 52 -19.09 -4.33 6.85
CA ASP A 52 -18.66 -3.27 7.76
C ASP A 52 -18.59 -3.76 9.23
N ALA A 53 -17.96 -2.96 10.09
CA ALA A 53 -17.77 -3.30 11.50
C ALA A 53 -19.10 -3.51 12.26
N LYS A 54 -20.16 -2.79 11.86
CA LYS A 54 -21.48 -2.90 12.51
C LYS A 54 -22.16 -4.22 12.13
N MET A 55 -22.04 -4.65 10.88
CA MET A 55 -22.55 -5.93 10.39
C MET A 55 -21.88 -7.09 11.13
N ILE A 56 -20.55 -7.04 11.29
CA ILE A 56 -19.81 -8.07 12.02
C ILE A 56 -20.25 -8.10 13.50
N ALA A 57 -20.38 -6.95 14.15
CA ALA A 57 -20.77 -6.87 15.57
C ALA A 57 -22.18 -7.43 15.86
N LYS A 58 -23.09 -7.40 14.89
CA LYS A 58 -24.45 -7.96 15.03
C LYS A 58 -24.49 -9.49 15.01
N VAL A 59 -23.41 -10.15 14.58
CA VAL A 59 -23.38 -11.61 14.48
C VAL A 59 -23.06 -12.22 15.85
N ALA A 60 -23.98 -12.95 16.46
CA ALA A 60 -23.76 -13.56 17.78
C ALA A 60 -22.68 -14.66 17.78
N ASN A 61 -22.52 -15.38 16.67
CA ASN A 61 -21.55 -16.46 16.58
C ASN A 61 -20.14 -15.91 16.28
N ARG A 62 -19.22 -16.07 17.23
CA ARG A 62 -17.82 -15.64 17.13
C ARG A 62 -17.05 -16.26 15.95
N GLN A 63 -17.33 -17.53 15.59
CA GLN A 63 -16.70 -18.16 14.44
C GLN A 63 -17.13 -17.48 13.13
N ARG A 64 -18.42 -17.11 13.02
CA ARG A 64 -18.92 -16.36 11.87
C ARG A 64 -18.35 -14.95 11.81
N GLN A 65 -18.22 -14.25 12.94
CA GLN A 65 -17.53 -12.95 12.98
C GLN A 65 -16.10 -13.06 12.44
N LYS A 66 -15.36 -14.09 12.88
CA LYS A 66 -13.98 -14.33 12.43
C LYS A 66 -13.92 -14.65 10.93
N ALA A 67 -14.87 -15.44 10.41
CA ALA A 67 -14.96 -15.75 8.98
C ALA A 67 -15.22 -14.49 8.14
N MET A 68 -16.13 -13.62 8.58
CA MET A 68 -16.42 -12.35 7.90
C MET A 68 -15.20 -11.42 7.89
N ALA A 69 -14.51 -11.28 9.03
CA ALA A 69 -13.28 -10.49 9.11
C ALA A 69 -12.17 -11.07 8.23
N ALA A 70 -12.06 -12.41 8.14
CA ALA A 70 -11.11 -13.08 7.26
C ALA A 70 -11.42 -12.86 5.77
N GLU A 71 -12.69 -12.81 5.38
CA GLU A 71 -13.10 -12.48 4.00
C GLU A 71 -12.66 -11.05 3.63
N ASN A 72 -12.89 -10.07 4.51
CA ASN A 72 -12.40 -8.70 4.31
C ASN A 72 -10.87 -8.64 4.23
N GLU A 73 -10.16 -9.32 5.13
CA GLU A 73 -8.69 -9.35 5.10
C GLU A 73 -8.17 -9.98 3.79
N LYS A 74 -8.83 -11.02 3.29
CA LYS A 74 -8.50 -11.64 2.00
C LYS A 74 -8.66 -10.64 0.84
N LEU A 75 -9.79 -9.91 0.78
CA LEU A 75 -10.02 -8.88 -0.24
C LEU A 75 -8.94 -7.79 -0.20
N ARG A 76 -8.59 -7.32 1.00
CA ARG A 76 -7.54 -6.33 1.19
C ARG A 76 -6.15 -6.87 0.83
N ALA A 77 -5.84 -8.11 1.19
CA ALA A 77 -4.58 -8.77 0.88
C ALA A 77 -4.41 -8.97 -0.64
N ASP A 78 -5.47 -9.38 -1.34
CA ASP A 78 -5.47 -9.54 -2.79
C ASP A 78 -5.23 -8.19 -3.50
N ALA A 79 -5.87 -7.11 -3.03
CA ALA A 79 -5.66 -5.77 -3.58
C ALA A 79 -4.23 -5.24 -3.33
N ARG A 80 -3.68 -5.45 -2.13
CA ARG A 80 -2.28 -5.12 -1.82
C ARG A 80 -1.31 -5.91 -2.69
N ARG A 81 -1.53 -7.22 -2.82
CA ARG A 81 -0.71 -8.11 -3.67
C ARG A 81 -0.70 -7.61 -5.11
N LYS A 82 -1.88 -7.39 -5.70
CA LYS A 82 -2.02 -6.91 -7.09
C LYS A 82 -1.29 -5.57 -7.32
N ARG A 83 -1.42 -4.62 -6.40
CA ARG A 83 -0.74 -3.31 -6.50
C ARG A 83 0.77 -3.46 -6.40
N ASN A 84 1.26 -4.21 -5.41
CA ASN A 84 2.69 -4.40 -5.20
C ASN A 84 3.32 -5.12 -6.38
N GLU A 85 2.71 -6.21 -6.86
CA GLU A 85 3.18 -6.93 -8.06
C GLU A 85 3.22 -6.03 -9.30
N CYS A 86 2.19 -5.22 -9.52
CA CYS A 86 2.15 -4.29 -10.65
C CYS A 86 3.32 -3.29 -10.61
N VAL A 87 3.57 -2.67 -9.45
CA VAL A 87 4.66 -1.71 -9.28
C VAL A 87 6.03 -2.38 -9.42
N ARG A 88 6.22 -3.56 -8.81
CA ARG A 88 7.50 -4.30 -8.90
C ARG A 88 7.78 -4.78 -10.33
N ARG A 89 6.76 -5.25 -11.06
CA ARG A 89 6.90 -5.60 -12.49
C ARG A 89 7.27 -4.38 -13.33
N LEU A 90 6.67 -3.21 -13.04
CA LEU A 90 7.04 -1.97 -13.71
C LEU A 90 8.50 -1.59 -13.43
N ALA A 91 8.95 -1.65 -12.18
CA ALA A 91 10.33 -1.37 -11.81
C ALA A 91 11.32 -2.27 -12.56
N ALA A 92 11.06 -3.58 -12.59
CA ALA A 92 11.89 -4.53 -13.33
C ALA A 92 11.86 -4.29 -14.86
N HIS A 93 10.73 -3.84 -15.41
CA HIS A 93 10.60 -3.50 -16.82
C HIS A 93 11.44 -2.26 -17.19
N VAL A 94 11.42 -1.23 -16.34
CA VAL A 94 12.19 0.01 -16.51
C VAL A 94 13.68 -0.28 -16.35
N LYS A 95 14.10 -1.00 -15.30
CA LYS A 95 15.50 -1.37 -15.04
C LYS A 95 16.19 -2.05 -16.21
N LYS A 96 15.46 -2.90 -16.94
CA LYS A 96 15.96 -3.60 -18.13
C LYS A 96 16.19 -2.69 -19.35
N ARG A 97 15.69 -1.46 -19.31
CA ARG A 97 15.73 -0.47 -20.41
C ARG A 97 16.48 0.80 -20.02
N ASP A 98 17.00 0.86 -18.80
CA ASP A 98 17.81 1.98 -18.34
C ASP A 98 19.17 1.95 -19.09
N PRO A 99 19.56 3.02 -19.82
CA PRO A 99 20.82 3.10 -20.56
C PRO A 99 22.08 3.01 -19.68
#